data_AF-A0A7C5JPQ0-F1
#
_entry.id   AF-A0A7C5JPQ0-F1
#
_cell.length_a   1.000
_cell.length_b   1.000
_cell.length_c   1.000
_cell.angle_alpha   90.00
_cell.angle_beta   90.00
_cell.angle_gamma   90.00
#
_symmetry.space_group_name_H-M   'P 1'
#
loop_
_entity.id
_entity.type
_entity.pdbx_description
1 polymer ?
#
loop_
_entity_poly.entity_id
_entity_poly.type
_entity_poly.pdbx_seq_one_letter_code
_entity_poly.pdbx_strand_id
1 'polypeptide(L)'
;MRSNREESNRDVIQPHQSMMDIFKEPTFTERIRLIMYGLKQPKDSGAYKYAKLQLKRLQSPIAGVVVPALAVLLVGIFTAFSHVASRDVPVQFIEPQKPPELEKPEPLPEEKVEPPDPVEVDIPQTRVDVENPDPSPPVDFSPQPAAFDSVAIVKSPIIMRNIYGSRTPGMRGIALRKYGGSGATEDAVLRALRWLKKNQNEDGSWSGQKNEPVAFTGFALLAYLAHGETPASKEFGKTVEKAINYLLNSQQGEIFGPRIPYRHQIATYALAEAYTMTKIPKLKEAAEKGLSRIISGQNPAGGWNYELVPCERNDMSVGAWCAQALKACKIAGLTNPGLDKCIKHALNGARNNYGPNGGFGYTGPGATGLSGAGTLWMQLLGEPNSKEVKTTIENVLSKRTIAGDKSGAVQGCGTHAGVSYSVYYDTQAMFHYGGEVWKNWNKQMAPALVNSQQIIAQAIEGPDGKLKDIGYWPGDYDTVMTTCLYTLTLEVYYRYLPTYTNLEDFIPESEKQRGITVETDVPVIVREREDMINTNKKNSGDSANIERKDV
;
A
#
# COMPACT_ATOMS: atom_id res chain seq x y z
N MET A 1 33.90 70.59 61.97
CA MET A 1 35.16 70.53 61.18
C MET A 1 34.96 69.55 60.04
N ARG A 2 35.25 70.00 58.81
CA ARG A 2 35.87 69.28 57.66
C ARG A 2 35.40 67.83 57.38
N SER A 3 34.72 67.58 56.26
CA SER A 3 35.29 67.38 54.92
C SER A 3 36.01 66.03 54.76
N ASN A 4 35.46 65.19 53.86
CA ASN A 4 36.09 64.41 52.80
C ASN A 4 37.60 64.14 52.86
N ARG A 5 37.92 62.89 52.44
CA ARG A 5 39.13 62.43 51.72
C ARG A 5 40.42 62.56 52.56
N GLU A 6 41.30 61.58 52.63
CA GLU A 6 41.98 60.87 51.55
C GLU A 6 42.97 59.90 52.24
N GLU A 7 43.11 58.67 51.73
CA GLU A 7 44.26 57.75 51.83
C GLU A 7 43.72 56.35 51.46
N SER A 8 43.56 55.98 50.19
CA SER A 8 44.59 55.78 49.16
C SER A 8 45.80 54.98 49.65
N ASN A 9 45.62 53.67 49.70
CA ASN A 9 46.36 52.73 48.83
C ASN A 9 47.89 52.90 48.82
N ARG A 10 48.59 52.16 49.67
CA ARG A 10 49.83 51.41 49.33
C ARG A 10 50.39 50.66 50.54
N ASP A 11 50.65 49.38 50.29
CA ASP A 11 51.68 48.50 50.87
C ASP A 11 51.10 47.12 51.19
N VAL A 12 51.01 46.24 50.19
CA VAL A 12 52.11 45.41 49.64
C VAL A 12 52.40 44.22 50.58
N ILE A 13 51.65 43.16 50.33
CA ILE A 13 52.10 41.77 50.09
C ILE A 13 53.47 41.39 50.69
N GLN A 14 53.46 40.29 51.50
CA GLN A 14 54.42 39.16 51.60
C GLN A 14 54.88 38.84 53.06
N PRO A 15 55.02 37.54 53.47
CA PRO A 15 55.81 36.55 52.73
C PRO A 15 55.27 35.10 52.61
N HIS A 16 55.48 34.55 51.41
CA HIS A 16 55.73 33.13 51.09
C HIS A 16 54.76 32.04 51.61
N GLN A 17 53.61 31.90 50.97
CA GLN A 17 53.26 30.57 50.43
C GLN A 17 53.57 30.62 48.93
N SER A 18 54.31 29.63 48.46
CA SER A 18 55.16 29.79 47.30
C SER A 18 54.35 30.10 46.04
N MET A 19 54.88 30.99 45.18
CA MET A 19 54.36 31.19 43.83
C MET A 19 54.30 29.88 43.03
N MET A 20 55.00 28.83 43.50
CA MET A 20 54.98 27.47 42.98
C MET A 20 53.70 26.69 43.33
N ASP A 21 52.96 27.06 44.38
CA ASP A 21 51.71 26.38 44.77
C ASP A 21 50.54 26.73 43.84
N ILE A 22 50.60 27.89 43.15
CA ILE A 22 49.67 28.26 42.08
C ILE A 22 49.87 27.36 40.84
N PHE A 23 51.08 26.82 40.66
CA PHE A 23 51.43 25.90 39.58
C PHE A 23 51.34 24.43 39.97
N LYS A 24 50.98 24.11 41.23
CA LYS A 24 50.70 22.73 41.63
C LYS A 24 49.32 22.35 41.15
N GLU A 25 49.29 21.53 40.10
CA GLU A 25 48.08 20.90 39.64
C GLU A 25 47.46 20.08 40.79
N PRO A 26 46.18 20.32 41.17
CA PRO A 26 45.55 19.58 42.26
C PRO A 26 45.51 18.10 41.88
N THR A 27 45.71 17.23 42.87
CA THR A 27 45.61 15.79 42.67
C THR A 27 44.19 15.40 42.25
N PHE A 28 44.02 14.23 41.63
CA PHE A 28 42.71 13.78 41.15
C PHE A 28 41.65 13.79 42.28
N THR A 29 42.01 13.31 43.47
CA THR A 29 41.15 13.29 44.66
C THR A 29 40.79 14.70 45.14
N GLU A 30 41.72 15.65 45.10
CA GLU A 30 41.43 17.05 45.44
C GLU A 30 40.53 17.72 44.41
N ARG A 31 40.73 17.44 43.11
CA ARG A 31 39.82 17.92 42.05
C ARG A 31 38.41 17.42 42.25
N ILE A 32 38.23 16.13 42.57
CA ILE A 32 36.91 15.56 42.85
C ILE A 32 36.27 16.22 44.08
N ARG A 33 37.04 16.48 45.16
CA ARG A 33 36.53 17.21 46.33
C ARG A 33 36.09 18.64 45.98
N LEU A 34 36.87 19.36 45.17
CA LEU A 34 36.54 20.71 44.71
C LEU A 34 35.29 20.74 43.81
N ILE A 35 35.11 19.73 42.96
CA ILE A 35 33.90 19.57 42.14
C ILE A 35 32.69 19.32 43.04
N MET A 36 32.79 18.39 43.99
CA MET A 36 31.71 18.06 44.92
C MET A 36 31.34 19.24 45.83
N TYR A 37 32.33 20.00 46.27
CA TYR A 37 32.11 21.24 47.02
C TYR A 37 31.42 22.29 46.15
N GLY A 38 31.92 22.52 44.93
CA GLY A 38 31.37 23.52 44.00
C GLY A 38 29.94 23.22 43.54
N LEU A 39 29.55 21.96 43.38
CA LEU A 39 28.19 21.56 43.04
C LEU A 39 27.16 21.88 44.14
N LYS A 40 27.60 22.06 45.38
CA LYS A 40 26.75 22.44 46.53
C LYS A 40 26.66 23.96 46.75
N GLN A 41 27.42 24.76 45.98
CA GLN A 41 27.42 26.22 46.09
C GLN A 41 26.32 26.86 45.21
N PRO A 42 25.91 28.12 45.47
CA PRO A 42 24.95 28.83 44.65
C PRO A 42 25.36 28.87 43.16
N LYS A 43 24.38 28.78 42.26
CA LYS A 43 24.61 28.62 40.81
C LYS A 43 25.44 29.74 40.17
N ASP A 44 25.45 30.92 40.78
CA ASP A 44 26.17 32.10 40.27
C ASP A 44 27.61 32.19 40.78
N SER A 45 27.99 31.35 41.75
CA SER A 45 29.33 31.31 42.34
C SER A 45 30.39 30.81 41.36
N GLY A 46 31.61 31.32 41.51
CA GLY A 46 32.77 30.86 40.74
C GLY A 46 33.07 29.37 40.96
N ALA A 47 32.85 28.87 42.17
CA ALA A 47 33.04 27.46 42.52
C ALA A 47 32.07 26.52 41.79
N TYR A 48 30.80 26.92 41.64
CA TYR A 48 29.80 26.15 40.88
C TYR A 48 30.14 26.13 39.38
N LYS A 49 30.54 27.27 38.82
CA LYS A 49 30.98 27.37 37.42
C LYS A 49 32.22 26.52 37.15
N TYR A 50 33.19 26.52 38.07
CA TYR A 50 34.37 25.65 38.00
C TYR A 50 34.00 24.17 38.03
N ALA A 51 33.14 23.75 38.98
CA ALA A 51 32.70 22.36 39.08
C ALA A 51 31.95 21.88 37.82
N LYS A 52 31.08 22.73 37.26
CA LYS A 52 30.34 22.44 36.02
C LYS A 52 31.28 22.30 34.81
N LEU A 53 32.33 23.12 34.71
CA LEU A 53 33.31 23.04 33.63
C LEU A 53 34.13 21.75 33.71
N GLN A 54 34.56 21.35 34.92
CA GLN A 54 35.31 20.12 35.12
C GLN A 54 34.44 18.88 34.86
N LEU A 55 33.16 18.90 35.25
CA LEU A 55 32.23 17.82 34.94
C LEU A 55 32.06 17.63 33.42
N LYS A 56 31.95 18.72 32.65
CA LYS A 56 31.91 18.66 31.18
C LYS A 56 33.19 18.09 30.57
N ARG A 57 34.36 18.40 31.13
CA ARG A 57 35.64 17.83 30.66
C ARG A 57 35.75 16.33 30.97
N LEU A 58 35.16 15.88 32.07
CA LEU A 58 35.11 14.48 32.46
C LEU A 58 34.06 13.67 31.68
N GLN A 59 33.10 14.30 30.99
CA GLN A 59 32.09 13.59 30.18
C GLN A 59 32.72 12.76 29.05
N SER A 60 33.77 13.26 28.39
CA SER A 60 34.39 12.54 27.27
C SER A 60 35.16 11.29 27.71
N PRO A 61 36.03 11.32 28.74
CA PRO A 61 36.67 10.11 29.26
C PRO A 61 35.66 9.12 29.87
N ILE A 62 34.64 9.60 30.59
CA ILE A 62 33.61 8.75 31.19
C ILE A 62 32.81 8.04 30.09
N ALA A 63 32.38 8.75 29.05
CA ALA A 63 31.68 8.14 27.92
C ALA A 63 32.55 7.09 27.21
N GLY A 64 33.85 7.36 27.06
CA GLY A 64 34.82 6.43 26.47
C GLY A 64 35.00 5.11 27.24
N VAL A 65 34.67 5.06 28.53
CA VAL A 65 34.75 3.83 29.36
C VAL A 65 33.37 3.20 29.56
N VAL A 66 32.35 4.02 29.82
CA VAL A 66 30.99 3.56 30.15
C VAL A 66 30.29 2.97 28.94
N VAL A 67 30.44 3.56 27.74
CA VAL A 67 29.77 3.06 26.53
C VAL A 67 30.29 1.67 26.15
N PRO A 68 31.62 1.40 26.10
CA PRO A 68 32.11 0.04 25.87
C PRO A 68 31.73 -0.93 26.98
N ALA A 69 31.76 -0.53 28.25
CA ALA A 69 31.37 -1.39 29.37
C ALA A 69 29.89 -1.80 29.29
N LEU A 70 29.00 -0.88 28.93
CA LEU A 70 27.58 -1.17 28.68
C LEU A 70 27.39 -2.09 27.46
N ALA A 71 28.17 -1.92 26.40
CA ALA A 71 28.12 -2.81 25.25
C ALA A 71 28.54 -4.24 25.62
N VAL A 72 29.62 -4.41 26.41
CA VAL A 72 30.06 -5.72 26.91
C VAL A 72 29.01 -6.34 27.84
N LEU A 73 28.40 -5.54 28.71
CA LEU A 73 27.32 -5.99 29.59
C LEU A 73 26.09 -6.45 28.78
N LEU A 74 25.70 -5.71 27.74
CA LEU A 74 24.60 -6.08 26.84
C LEU A 74 24.89 -7.37 26.09
N VAL A 75 26.13 -7.57 25.62
CA VAL A 75 26.57 -8.82 25.01
C VAL A 75 26.51 -9.98 26.01
N GLY A 76 26.99 -9.80 27.24
CA GLY A 76 26.91 -10.81 28.30
C GLY A 76 25.48 -11.18 28.71
N ILE A 77 24.57 -10.20 28.72
CA ILE A 77 23.14 -10.43 28.91
C ILE A 77 22.57 -11.23 27.75
N PHE A 78 22.89 -10.85 26.50
CA PHE A 78 22.39 -11.52 25.31
C PHE A 78 22.87 -12.98 25.22
N THR A 79 24.12 -13.26 25.58
CA THR A 79 24.65 -14.64 25.62
C THR A 79 24.01 -15.45 26.74
N ALA A 80 23.77 -14.87 27.92
CA ALA A 80 23.09 -15.55 29.02
C ALA A 80 21.62 -15.89 28.70
N PHE A 81 20.91 -15.02 27.97
CA PHE A 81 19.52 -15.28 27.54
C PHE A 81 19.41 -16.20 26.31
N SER A 82 20.49 -16.39 25.54
CA SER A 82 20.51 -17.29 24.38
C SER A 82 20.71 -18.77 24.73
N HIS A 83 20.95 -19.11 26.01
CA HIS A 83 21.14 -20.49 26.48
C HIS A 83 19.92 -21.10 27.20
N VAL A 84 18.73 -20.50 27.06
CA VAL A 84 17.49 -21.10 27.57
C VAL A 84 16.59 -21.54 26.42
N ALA A 85 16.37 -22.86 26.37
CA ALA A 85 15.41 -23.63 25.59
C ALA A 85 15.84 -24.20 24.22
N SER A 86 16.92 -24.98 24.19
CA SER A 86 16.90 -26.22 23.40
C SER A 86 16.01 -27.24 24.14
N ARG A 87 14.73 -27.31 23.76
CA ARG A 87 13.88 -28.45 24.13
C ARG A 87 14.24 -29.60 23.20
N ASP A 88 15.00 -30.56 23.71
CA ASP A 88 15.13 -31.87 23.09
C ASP A 88 13.75 -32.55 23.13
N VAL A 89 13.10 -32.64 21.97
CA VAL A 89 11.91 -33.47 21.80
C VAL A 89 12.41 -34.89 21.54
N PRO A 90 12.21 -35.87 22.44
CA PRO A 90 12.52 -37.24 22.12
C PRO A 90 11.56 -37.72 21.04
N VAL A 91 12.07 -37.84 19.82
CA VAL A 91 11.36 -38.45 18.70
C VAL A 91 11.31 -39.96 18.96
N GLN A 92 10.18 -40.44 19.51
CA GLN A 92 9.84 -41.86 19.41
C GLN A 92 9.36 -42.12 17.98
N PHE A 93 10.16 -42.87 17.23
CA PHE A 93 9.72 -43.47 15.98
C PHE A 93 8.69 -44.55 16.32
N ILE A 94 7.41 -44.23 16.12
CA ILE A 94 6.36 -45.24 16.02
C ILE A 94 6.45 -45.77 14.58
N GLU A 95 6.84 -47.04 14.42
CA GLU A 95 6.73 -47.71 13.13
C GLU A 95 5.26 -47.63 12.66
N PRO A 96 5.00 -47.13 11.44
CA PRO A 96 3.64 -47.05 10.93
C PRO A 96 3.07 -48.46 10.82
N GLN A 97 2.01 -48.75 11.58
CA GLN A 97 1.20 -49.93 11.34
C GLN A 97 0.70 -49.89 9.90
N LYS A 98 1.04 -50.94 9.15
CA LYS A 98 0.52 -51.16 7.79
C LYS A 98 -1.01 -51.10 7.86
N PRO A 99 -1.67 -50.24 7.07
CA PRO A 99 -3.14 -50.21 7.03
C PRO A 99 -3.67 -51.61 6.73
N PRO A 100 -4.80 -52.03 7.33
CA PRO A 100 -5.47 -53.24 6.87
C PRO A 100 -5.75 -53.08 5.38
N GLU A 101 -5.39 -54.11 4.62
CA GLU A 101 -5.65 -54.20 3.19
C GLU A 101 -7.16 -54.19 3.01
N LEU A 102 -7.69 -53.08 2.49
CA LEU A 102 -9.11 -52.95 2.15
C LEU A 102 -9.40 -53.96 1.04
N GLU A 103 -10.22 -54.97 1.35
CA GLU A 103 -10.81 -55.82 0.33
C GLU A 103 -11.50 -54.92 -0.71
N LYS A 104 -11.16 -55.16 -1.99
CA LYS A 104 -11.82 -54.48 -3.11
C LYS A 104 -13.33 -54.72 -3.00
N PRO A 105 -14.17 -53.67 -3.07
CA PRO A 105 -15.60 -53.89 -3.16
C PRO A 105 -15.90 -54.69 -4.44
N GLU A 106 -16.73 -55.73 -4.33
CA GLU A 106 -17.30 -56.39 -5.49
C GLU A 106 -18.05 -55.36 -6.34
N PRO A 107 -17.96 -55.43 -7.68
CA PRO A 107 -18.70 -54.55 -8.56
C PRO A 107 -20.21 -54.78 -8.35
N LEU A 108 -20.93 -53.70 -8.06
CA LEU A 108 -22.39 -53.69 -8.02
C LEU A 108 -22.94 -54.13 -9.39
N PRO A 109 -24.04 -54.90 -9.45
CA PRO A 109 -24.68 -55.26 -10.71
C PRO A 109 -25.10 -54.00 -11.47
N GLU A 110 -24.79 -53.95 -12.77
CA GLU A 110 -25.25 -52.91 -13.68
C GLU A 110 -26.79 -52.88 -13.72
N GLU A 111 -27.39 -51.85 -13.14
CA GLU A 111 -28.79 -51.52 -13.35
C GLU A 111 -28.93 -50.86 -14.74
N LYS A 112 -29.57 -51.55 -15.68
CA LYS A 112 -29.90 -51.02 -17.00
C LYS A 112 -30.87 -49.87 -16.84
N VAL A 113 -30.39 -48.64 -16.97
CA VAL A 113 -31.24 -47.46 -17.13
C VAL A 113 -31.68 -47.41 -18.60
N GLU A 114 -32.95 -47.73 -18.86
CA GLU A 114 -33.58 -47.48 -20.15
C GLU A 114 -33.70 -45.96 -20.38
N PRO A 115 -33.38 -45.45 -21.57
CA PRO A 115 -33.54 -44.03 -21.88
C PRO A 115 -35.03 -43.64 -21.87
N PRO A 116 -35.40 -42.47 -21.34
CA PRO A 116 -36.80 -42.03 -21.34
C PRO A 116 -37.28 -41.70 -22.76
N ASP A 117 -38.55 -42.03 -23.03
CA ASP A 117 -39.23 -41.78 -24.30
C ASP A 117 -39.24 -40.28 -24.68
N PRO A 118 -39.13 -39.95 -25.98
CA PRO A 118 -39.17 -38.57 -26.45
C PRO A 118 -40.60 -37.99 -26.28
N VAL A 119 -40.69 -36.92 -25.50
CA VAL A 119 -41.89 -36.08 -25.44
C VAL A 119 -41.95 -35.21 -26.69
N GLU A 120 -42.95 -35.44 -27.55
CA GLU A 120 -43.32 -34.51 -28.62
C GLU A 120 -43.81 -33.19 -28.01
N VAL A 121 -43.07 -32.10 -28.27
CA VAL A 121 -43.54 -30.74 -28.01
C VAL A 121 -44.09 -30.19 -29.32
N ASP A 122 -45.41 -30.13 -29.40
CA ASP A 122 -46.17 -29.57 -30.50
C ASP A 122 -46.03 -28.03 -30.52
N ILE A 123 -45.39 -27.48 -31.55
CA ILE A 123 -45.21 -26.03 -31.73
C ILE A 123 -46.20 -25.58 -32.82
N PRO A 124 -47.22 -24.76 -32.53
CA PRO A 124 -48.10 -24.25 -33.57
C PRO A 124 -47.35 -23.23 -34.45
N GLN A 125 -47.20 -23.55 -35.73
CA GLN A 125 -46.75 -22.61 -36.75
C GLN A 125 -47.90 -21.67 -37.14
N THR A 126 -47.81 -20.39 -36.75
CA THR A 126 -48.55 -19.32 -37.42
C THR A 126 -47.68 -18.70 -38.50
N ARG A 127 -48.09 -18.97 -39.74
CA ARG A 127 -47.56 -18.44 -41.00
C ARG A 127 -48.08 -17.01 -41.21
N VAL A 128 -47.20 -16.06 -41.49
CA VAL A 128 -47.56 -14.79 -42.13
C VAL A 128 -46.62 -14.62 -43.32
N ASP A 129 -47.19 -14.75 -44.51
CA ASP A 129 -46.56 -14.47 -45.80
C ASP A 129 -46.43 -12.95 -45.98
N VAL A 130 -45.27 -12.46 -46.41
CA VAL A 130 -45.17 -11.20 -47.19
C VAL A 130 -44.04 -11.35 -48.22
N GLU A 131 -44.39 -10.98 -49.46
CA GLU A 131 -43.64 -11.07 -50.71
C GLU A 131 -42.34 -10.24 -50.76
N ASN A 132 -41.37 -10.77 -51.52
CA ASN A 132 -40.25 -10.01 -52.08
C ASN A 132 -40.71 -9.13 -53.25
N PRO A 133 -40.03 -7.99 -53.47
CA PRO A 133 -39.37 -7.82 -54.75
C PRO A 133 -37.91 -7.31 -54.63
N ASP A 134 -37.11 -7.67 -55.63
CA ASP A 134 -35.74 -7.20 -55.95
C ASP A 134 -35.79 -6.61 -57.39
N PRO A 135 -34.79 -5.91 -57.99
CA PRO A 135 -33.56 -5.27 -57.48
C PRO A 135 -33.22 -3.84 -58.05
N SER A 136 -32.16 -3.21 -57.47
CA SER A 136 -31.11 -2.31 -58.07
C SER A 136 -31.29 -0.76 -58.20
N PRO A 137 -30.20 0.08 -58.18
CA PRO A 137 -28.81 -0.09 -57.70
C PRO A 137 -28.24 1.18 -56.93
N PRO A 138 -26.92 1.49 -56.83
CA PRO A 138 -26.22 1.64 -55.55
C PRO A 138 -25.83 3.10 -55.19
N VAL A 139 -25.66 3.40 -53.91
CA VAL A 139 -24.82 4.54 -53.50
C VAL A 139 -23.91 4.11 -52.35
N ASP A 140 -22.63 4.07 -52.69
CA ASP A 140 -21.44 3.90 -51.88
C ASP A 140 -21.36 4.95 -50.76
N PHE A 141 -21.12 4.50 -49.53
CA PHE A 141 -20.12 5.08 -48.62
C PHE A 141 -19.84 4.07 -47.52
N SER A 142 -18.82 3.24 -47.74
CA SER A 142 -18.14 2.52 -46.66
C SER A 142 -17.03 3.38 -46.07
N PRO A 143 -17.00 3.57 -44.75
CA PRO A 143 -15.74 3.55 -44.02
C PRO A 143 -15.66 2.22 -43.25
N GLN A 144 -14.83 1.31 -43.75
CA GLN A 144 -14.40 0.13 -42.99
C GLN A 144 -13.84 0.58 -41.62
N PRO A 145 -14.19 -0.07 -40.51
CA PRO A 145 -13.43 0.08 -39.28
C PRO A 145 -12.03 -0.48 -39.55
N ALA A 146 -11.02 0.39 -39.50
CA ALA A 146 -9.63 0.00 -39.50
C ALA A 146 -9.42 -1.03 -38.39
N ALA A 147 -8.92 -2.21 -38.76
CA ALA A 147 -8.42 -3.19 -37.83
C ALA A 147 -7.36 -2.49 -36.94
N PHE A 148 -7.67 -2.35 -35.65
CA PHE A 148 -6.71 -1.81 -34.69
C PHE A 148 -5.61 -2.85 -34.51
N ASP A 149 -4.47 -2.54 -35.13
CA ASP A 149 -3.22 -3.25 -34.97
C ASP A 149 -2.94 -3.42 -33.47
N SER A 150 -2.85 -4.67 -33.04
CA SER A 150 -2.56 -5.06 -31.66
C SER A 150 -1.28 -4.33 -31.23
N VAL A 151 -1.41 -3.40 -30.28
CA VAL A 151 -0.24 -2.76 -29.67
C VAL A 151 0.57 -3.87 -29.03
N ALA A 152 1.70 -4.23 -29.65
CA ALA A 152 2.63 -5.19 -29.11
C ALA A 152 2.90 -4.82 -27.64
N ILE A 153 2.55 -5.72 -26.73
CA ILE A 153 2.83 -5.60 -25.30
C ILE A 153 4.36 -5.70 -25.16
N VAL A 154 5.06 -4.59 -25.38
CA VAL A 154 6.50 -4.50 -25.14
C VAL A 154 6.68 -4.60 -23.63
N LYS A 155 7.30 -5.70 -23.17
CA LYS A 155 7.74 -5.84 -21.78
C LYS A 155 8.65 -4.67 -21.45
N SER A 156 8.16 -3.71 -20.67
CA SER A 156 8.94 -2.55 -20.25
C SER A 156 10.07 -3.00 -19.31
N PRO A 157 11.35 -2.68 -19.60
CA PRO A 157 12.49 -3.08 -18.77
C PRO A 157 12.71 -2.19 -17.53
N ILE A 158 11.82 -1.22 -17.26
CA ILE A 158 12.02 -0.24 -16.19
C ILE A 158 11.27 -0.63 -14.93
N ILE A 159 11.92 -1.41 -14.06
CA ILE A 159 11.46 -1.72 -12.71
C ILE A 159 11.92 -0.60 -11.75
N MET A 160 11.01 0.30 -11.37
CA MET A 160 11.25 1.22 -10.23
C MET A 160 11.25 0.45 -8.91
N ARG A 161 12.45 0.07 -8.44
CA ARG A 161 12.69 -0.78 -7.27
C ARG A 161 11.79 -0.52 -6.06
N ASN A 162 11.42 0.73 -5.73
CA ASN A 162 10.77 1.08 -4.45
C ASN A 162 9.24 1.06 -4.39
N ILE A 163 8.52 0.90 -5.52
CA ILE A 163 7.03 0.88 -5.54
C ILE A 163 6.49 -0.54 -5.72
N TYR A 164 7.27 -1.42 -6.37
CA TYR A 164 6.82 -2.75 -6.80
C TYR A 164 7.24 -3.89 -5.88
N GLY A 165 8.23 -3.66 -5.01
CA GLY A 165 9.01 -4.74 -4.41
C GLY A 165 8.16 -5.77 -3.67
N SER A 166 7.14 -5.35 -2.90
CA SER A 166 6.30 -6.25 -2.10
C SER A 166 5.33 -7.13 -2.86
N ARG A 167 5.01 -6.81 -4.13
CA ARG A 167 3.94 -7.51 -4.90
C ARG A 167 4.46 -8.66 -5.75
N THR A 168 5.77 -8.89 -5.75
CA THR A 168 6.38 -10.08 -6.37
C THR A 168 6.15 -11.32 -5.50
N PRO A 169 6.05 -12.54 -6.06
CA PRO A 169 5.71 -13.74 -5.30
C PRO A 169 6.58 -13.95 -4.04
N GLY A 170 7.90 -13.75 -4.15
CA GLY A 170 8.82 -13.88 -3.01
C GLY A 170 8.58 -12.85 -1.91
N MET A 171 8.41 -11.59 -2.28
CA MET A 171 8.24 -10.50 -1.32
C MET A 171 6.82 -10.44 -0.73
N ARG A 172 5.79 -10.92 -1.45
CA ARG A 172 4.43 -11.08 -0.88
C ARG A 172 4.46 -12.04 0.29
N GLY A 173 5.15 -13.18 0.15
CA GLY A 173 5.31 -14.15 1.23
C GLY A 173 5.97 -13.57 2.47
N ILE A 174 7.00 -12.73 2.30
CA ILE A 174 7.67 -12.02 3.39
C ILE A 174 6.71 -11.02 4.06
N ALA A 175 6.01 -10.21 3.25
CA ALA A 175 5.09 -9.18 3.74
C ALA A 175 3.88 -9.79 4.49
N LEU A 176 3.32 -10.89 3.97
CA LEU A 176 2.28 -11.68 4.65
C LEU A 176 2.75 -12.11 6.05
N ARG A 177 3.92 -12.75 6.15
CA ARG A 177 4.47 -13.18 7.46
C ARG A 177 4.71 -12.01 8.40
N LYS A 178 5.28 -10.91 7.90
CA LYS A 178 5.63 -9.72 8.70
C LYS A 178 4.40 -9.03 9.30
N TYR A 179 3.31 -8.95 8.53
CA TYR A 179 2.12 -8.20 8.94
C TYR A 179 0.97 -9.07 9.46
N GLY A 180 1.17 -10.38 9.58
CA GLY A 180 0.20 -11.31 10.16
C GLY A 180 -0.84 -11.84 9.18
N GLY A 181 -0.57 -11.79 7.88
CA GLY A 181 -1.25 -12.62 6.88
C GLY A 181 -0.79 -14.07 6.95
N SER A 182 -1.49 -14.96 6.26
CA SER A 182 -1.23 -16.41 6.28
C SER A 182 -1.39 -17.03 4.89
N GLY A 183 -1.04 -18.31 4.75
CA GLY A 183 -1.36 -19.08 3.53
C GLY A 183 -2.86 -19.09 3.25
N ALA A 184 -3.70 -19.20 4.29
CA ALA A 184 -5.15 -19.20 4.14
C ALA A 184 -5.71 -17.89 3.58
N THR A 185 -5.12 -16.74 3.94
CA THR A 185 -5.52 -15.43 3.38
C THR A 185 -5.08 -15.29 1.92
N GLU A 186 -3.88 -15.77 1.57
CA GLU A 186 -3.42 -15.76 0.18
C GLU A 186 -4.23 -16.73 -0.71
N ASP A 187 -4.55 -17.92 -0.20
CA ASP A 187 -5.42 -18.87 -0.91
C ASP A 187 -6.82 -18.29 -1.13
N ALA A 188 -7.35 -17.53 -0.16
CA ALA A 188 -8.63 -16.84 -0.31
C ALA A 188 -8.57 -15.77 -1.41
N VAL A 189 -7.47 -14.99 -1.48
CA VAL A 189 -7.25 -14.02 -2.57
C VAL A 189 -7.20 -14.74 -3.93
N LEU A 190 -6.41 -15.80 -4.06
CA LEU A 190 -6.31 -16.56 -5.33
C LEU A 190 -7.65 -17.17 -5.76
N ARG A 191 -8.43 -17.73 -4.82
CA ARG A 191 -9.79 -18.22 -5.11
C ARG A 191 -10.70 -17.10 -5.62
N ALA A 192 -10.59 -15.90 -5.06
CA ALA A 192 -11.36 -14.73 -5.49
C ALA A 192 -10.97 -14.22 -6.87
N LEU A 193 -9.67 -14.11 -7.16
CA LEU A 193 -9.17 -13.73 -8.48
C LEU A 193 -9.58 -14.75 -9.56
N ARG A 194 -9.64 -16.04 -9.23
CA ARG A 194 -10.15 -17.06 -10.14
C ARG A 194 -11.66 -16.99 -10.34
N TRP A 195 -12.42 -16.68 -9.30
CA TRP A 195 -13.86 -16.43 -9.43
C TRP A 195 -14.13 -15.23 -10.34
N LEU A 196 -13.39 -14.12 -10.16
CA LEU A 196 -13.47 -12.96 -11.05
C LEU A 196 -13.16 -13.36 -12.49
N LYS A 197 -12.09 -14.13 -12.73
CA LYS A 197 -11.71 -14.62 -14.06
C LYS A 197 -12.83 -15.44 -14.71
N LYS A 198 -13.48 -16.33 -13.95
CA LYS A 198 -14.58 -17.17 -14.45
C LYS A 198 -15.84 -16.36 -14.78
N ASN A 199 -16.07 -15.26 -14.06
CA ASN A 199 -17.27 -14.42 -14.20
C ASN A 199 -17.02 -13.14 -15.02
N GLN A 200 -15.91 -13.04 -15.75
CA GLN A 200 -15.65 -11.93 -16.66
C GLN A 200 -16.51 -12.07 -17.92
N ASN A 201 -17.14 -10.99 -18.35
CA ASN A 201 -17.85 -10.92 -19.63
C ASN A 201 -16.87 -11.04 -20.82
N GLU A 202 -17.37 -11.40 -22.00
CA GLU A 202 -16.53 -11.56 -23.20
C GLU A 202 -15.74 -10.30 -23.56
N ASP A 203 -16.38 -9.13 -23.38
CA ASP A 203 -15.85 -7.78 -23.60
C ASP A 203 -14.82 -7.33 -22.55
N GLY A 204 -14.62 -8.12 -21.50
CA GLY A 204 -13.68 -7.85 -20.41
C GLY A 204 -14.26 -7.20 -19.17
N SER A 205 -15.56 -6.88 -19.18
CA SER A 205 -16.21 -6.20 -18.06
C SER A 205 -16.74 -7.15 -16.98
N TRP A 206 -17.11 -6.57 -15.85
CA TRP A 206 -17.98 -7.21 -14.86
C TRP A 206 -19.17 -6.31 -14.59
N SER A 207 -20.37 -6.67 -15.04
CA SER A 207 -21.57 -5.83 -14.84
C SER A 207 -22.13 -5.89 -13.42
N GLY A 208 -21.93 -7.02 -12.73
CA GLY A 208 -22.55 -7.31 -11.44
C GLY A 208 -24.08 -7.31 -11.47
N GLN A 209 -24.69 -7.51 -10.32
CA GLN A 209 -26.13 -7.50 -10.10
C GLN A 209 -26.73 -6.10 -10.28
N LYS A 210 -25.93 -5.04 -10.07
CA LYS A 210 -26.36 -3.64 -10.23
C LYS A 210 -26.15 -3.06 -11.63
N ASN A 211 -25.58 -3.83 -12.56
CA ASN A 211 -25.26 -3.38 -13.92
C ASN A 211 -24.42 -2.10 -13.96
N GLU A 212 -23.32 -2.08 -13.20
CA GLU A 212 -22.38 -0.96 -13.07
C GLU A 212 -20.98 -1.34 -13.62
N PRO A 213 -20.87 -1.68 -14.91
CA PRO A 213 -19.72 -2.40 -15.44
C PRO A 213 -18.40 -1.62 -15.35
N VAL A 214 -18.42 -0.29 -15.50
CA VAL A 214 -17.21 0.53 -15.40
C VAL A 214 -16.65 0.51 -13.97
N ALA A 215 -17.49 0.69 -12.95
CA ALA A 215 -17.04 0.71 -11.56
C ALA A 215 -16.51 -0.66 -11.14
N PHE A 216 -17.25 -1.72 -11.45
CA PHE A 216 -16.91 -3.08 -11.06
C PHE A 216 -15.70 -3.63 -11.83
N THR A 217 -15.53 -3.26 -13.10
CA THR A 217 -14.29 -3.56 -13.83
C THR A 217 -13.09 -2.82 -13.22
N GLY A 218 -13.26 -1.57 -12.78
CA GLY A 218 -12.24 -0.86 -12.03
C GLY A 218 -11.87 -1.57 -10.72
N PHE A 219 -12.84 -2.04 -9.95
CA PHE A 219 -12.59 -2.83 -8.74
C PHE A 219 -11.85 -4.15 -9.01
N ALA A 220 -12.31 -4.91 -10.01
CA ALA A 220 -11.69 -6.19 -10.38
C ALA A 220 -10.25 -5.98 -10.86
N LEU A 221 -10.01 -4.96 -11.68
CA LEU A 221 -8.67 -4.59 -12.13
C LEU A 221 -7.76 -4.20 -10.95
N LEU A 222 -8.26 -3.42 -9.99
CA LEU A 222 -7.49 -3.09 -8.78
C LEU A 222 -7.11 -4.33 -7.97
N ALA A 223 -7.99 -5.34 -7.86
CA ALA A 223 -7.69 -6.61 -7.18
C ALA A 223 -6.55 -7.37 -7.87
N TYR A 224 -6.63 -7.54 -9.19
CA TYR A 224 -5.53 -8.16 -9.94
C TYR A 224 -4.20 -7.42 -9.76
N LEU A 225 -4.21 -6.09 -9.91
CA LEU A 225 -3.02 -5.25 -9.79
C LEU A 225 -2.42 -5.22 -8.37
N ALA A 226 -3.27 -5.28 -7.35
CA ALA A 226 -2.86 -5.34 -5.96
C ALA A 226 -2.14 -6.65 -5.61
N HIS A 227 -2.64 -7.78 -6.12
CA HIS A 227 -1.93 -9.06 -6.07
C HIS A 227 -0.62 -9.04 -6.88
N GLY A 228 -0.47 -8.14 -7.86
CA GLY A 228 0.72 -8.07 -8.72
C GLY A 228 0.51 -8.66 -10.12
N GLU A 229 -0.74 -8.98 -10.48
CA GLU A 229 -1.07 -9.50 -11.79
C GLU A 229 -1.09 -8.39 -12.85
N THR A 230 -0.56 -8.69 -14.03
CA THR A 230 -0.48 -7.77 -15.17
C THR A 230 -0.87 -8.51 -16.45
N PRO A 231 -1.02 -7.85 -17.62
CA PRO A 231 -1.22 -8.55 -18.88
C PRO A 231 -0.16 -9.63 -19.20
N ALA A 232 1.04 -9.53 -18.61
CA ALA A 232 2.11 -10.52 -18.77
C ALA A 232 1.97 -11.76 -17.85
N SER A 233 1.00 -11.78 -16.94
CA SER A 233 0.79 -12.87 -16.00
C SER A 233 0.34 -14.16 -16.69
N LYS A 234 0.90 -15.30 -16.26
CA LYS A 234 0.58 -16.62 -16.84
C LYS A 234 -0.91 -17.00 -16.68
N GLU A 235 -1.47 -16.81 -15.49
CA GLU A 235 -2.85 -17.26 -15.20
C GLU A 235 -3.90 -16.19 -15.54
N PHE A 236 -3.65 -14.93 -15.16
CA PHE A 236 -4.63 -13.85 -15.21
C PHE A 236 -4.37 -12.81 -16.31
N GLY A 237 -3.31 -12.95 -17.10
CA GLY A 237 -2.86 -11.92 -18.05
C GLY A 237 -3.94 -11.49 -19.04
N LYS A 238 -4.59 -12.44 -19.71
CA LYS A 238 -5.69 -12.15 -20.65
C LYS A 238 -6.87 -11.46 -19.97
N THR A 239 -7.19 -11.85 -18.73
CA THR A 239 -8.28 -11.25 -17.95
C THR A 239 -7.98 -9.80 -17.63
N VAL A 240 -6.76 -9.49 -17.19
CA VAL A 240 -6.29 -8.13 -16.90
C VAL A 240 -6.26 -7.28 -18.17
N GLU A 241 -5.75 -7.82 -19.28
CA GLU A 241 -5.71 -7.13 -20.57
C GLU A 241 -7.10 -6.72 -21.05
N LYS A 242 -8.07 -7.66 -21.02
CA LYS A 242 -9.46 -7.38 -21.39
C LYS A 242 -10.10 -6.33 -20.49
N ALA A 243 -9.86 -6.38 -19.17
CA ALA A 243 -10.37 -5.39 -18.22
C ALA A 243 -9.83 -3.98 -18.51
N ILE A 244 -8.53 -3.87 -18.81
CA ILE A 244 -7.89 -2.62 -19.22
C ILE A 244 -8.53 -2.08 -20.50
N ASN A 245 -8.66 -2.93 -21.53
CA ASN A 245 -9.22 -2.54 -22.82
C ASN A 245 -10.68 -2.06 -22.66
N TYR A 246 -11.48 -2.74 -21.84
CA TYR A 246 -12.85 -2.32 -21.54
C TYR A 246 -12.90 -0.91 -20.94
N LEU A 247 -12.08 -0.62 -19.93
CA LEU A 247 -12.06 0.71 -19.29
C LEU A 247 -11.59 1.80 -20.25
N LEU A 248 -10.58 1.52 -21.08
CA LEU A 248 -10.13 2.45 -22.13
C LEU A 248 -11.25 2.76 -23.13
N ASN A 249 -11.96 1.74 -23.60
CA ASN A 249 -13.08 1.89 -24.55
C ASN A 249 -14.32 2.53 -23.92
N SER A 250 -14.45 2.49 -22.59
CA SER A 250 -15.53 3.13 -21.85
C SER A 250 -15.30 4.63 -21.59
N GLN A 251 -14.12 5.16 -21.92
CA GLN A 251 -13.79 6.57 -21.72
C GLN A 251 -14.30 7.43 -22.90
N GLN A 252 -15.04 8.48 -22.58
CA GLN A 252 -15.54 9.47 -23.51
C GLN A 252 -14.97 10.84 -23.14
N GLY A 253 -13.93 11.28 -23.86
CA GLY A 253 -13.17 12.47 -23.49
C GLY A 253 -12.52 12.31 -22.12
N GLU A 254 -12.92 13.13 -21.15
CA GLU A 254 -12.42 13.05 -19.77
C GLU A 254 -13.26 12.13 -18.88
N ILE A 255 -14.42 11.64 -19.33
CA ILE A 255 -15.41 10.98 -18.48
C ILE A 255 -15.44 9.47 -18.74
N PHE A 256 -15.72 8.67 -17.71
CA PHE A 256 -15.94 7.22 -17.86
C PHE A 256 -17.43 6.91 -17.72
N GLY A 257 -18.10 6.60 -18.84
CA GLY A 257 -19.53 6.30 -18.90
C GLY A 257 -20.48 7.51 -18.79
N PRO A 258 -21.80 7.31 -18.99
CA PRO A 258 -22.80 8.39 -19.13
C PRO A 258 -23.23 9.05 -17.80
N ARG A 259 -22.93 8.43 -16.66
CA ARG A 259 -23.13 8.98 -15.31
C ARG A 259 -21.82 8.83 -14.56
N ILE A 260 -21.43 9.81 -13.76
CA ILE A 260 -20.10 9.81 -13.15
C ILE A 260 -20.00 9.07 -11.78
N PRO A 261 -21.06 8.82 -10.99
CA PRO A 261 -20.85 8.54 -9.57
C PRO A 261 -20.13 7.19 -9.35
N TYR A 262 -19.07 7.23 -8.54
CA TYR A 262 -18.11 6.15 -8.23
C TYR A 262 -17.26 5.65 -9.40
N ARG A 263 -17.89 5.29 -10.51
CA ARG A 263 -17.22 4.63 -11.64
C ARG A 263 -16.03 5.42 -12.17
N HIS A 264 -16.15 6.75 -12.23
CA HIS A 264 -15.11 7.60 -12.80
C HIS A 264 -13.83 7.57 -11.97
N GLN A 265 -13.91 7.89 -10.67
CA GLN A 265 -12.74 7.90 -9.79
C GLN A 265 -12.14 6.49 -9.60
N ILE A 266 -12.96 5.43 -9.60
CA ILE A 266 -12.47 4.05 -9.50
C ILE A 266 -11.75 3.63 -10.79
N ALA A 267 -12.30 3.95 -11.97
CA ALA A 267 -11.65 3.68 -13.25
C ALA A 267 -10.34 4.46 -13.41
N THR A 268 -10.33 5.76 -13.07
CA THR A 268 -9.12 6.58 -13.06
C THR A 268 -8.06 6.00 -12.11
N TYR A 269 -8.45 5.56 -10.91
CA TYR A 269 -7.54 4.87 -10.00
C TYR A 269 -6.97 3.60 -10.63
N ALA A 270 -7.83 2.72 -11.15
CA ALA A 270 -7.42 1.45 -11.74
C ALA A 270 -6.45 1.64 -12.92
N LEU A 271 -6.72 2.60 -13.80
CA LEU A 271 -5.83 2.90 -14.94
C LEU A 271 -4.52 3.55 -14.52
N ALA A 272 -4.53 4.41 -13.49
CA ALA A 272 -3.30 4.97 -12.93
C ALA A 272 -2.42 3.89 -12.28
N GLU A 273 -3.01 2.93 -11.57
CA GLU A 273 -2.29 1.78 -11.01
C GLU A 273 -1.80 0.83 -12.11
N ALA A 274 -2.61 0.57 -13.13
CA ALA A 274 -2.23 -0.22 -14.30
C ALA A 274 -1.06 0.41 -15.06
N TYR A 275 -1.09 1.73 -15.29
CA TYR A 275 0.04 2.47 -15.86
C TYR A 275 1.27 2.38 -14.96
N THR A 276 1.07 2.49 -13.64
CA THR A 276 2.18 2.34 -12.68
C THR A 276 2.86 1.00 -12.85
N MET A 277 2.11 -0.09 -13.02
CA MET A 277 2.68 -1.44 -13.12
C MET A 277 3.21 -1.82 -14.50
N THR A 278 2.62 -1.31 -15.58
CA THR A 278 2.92 -1.76 -16.94
C THR A 278 3.71 -0.76 -17.77
N LYS A 279 3.62 0.54 -17.42
CA LYS A 279 4.17 1.67 -18.18
C LYS A 279 3.67 1.78 -19.63
N ILE A 280 2.51 1.20 -19.94
CA ILE A 280 1.86 1.32 -21.25
C ILE A 280 1.41 2.78 -21.46
N PRO A 281 1.89 3.49 -22.51
CA PRO A 281 1.62 4.93 -22.69
C PRO A 281 0.13 5.30 -22.77
N LYS A 282 -0.69 4.47 -23.43
CA LYS A 282 -2.14 4.71 -23.55
C LYS A 282 -2.84 4.79 -22.18
N LEU A 283 -2.36 4.05 -21.18
CA LEU A 283 -2.92 4.09 -19.83
C LEU A 283 -2.60 5.40 -19.11
N LYS A 284 -1.41 5.97 -19.38
CA LYS A 284 -1.03 7.29 -18.86
C LYS A 284 -2.01 8.34 -19.38
N GLU A 285 -2.21 8.39 -20.70
CA GLU A 285 -3.10 9.37 -21.32
C GLU A 285 -4.55 9.27 -20.79
N ALA A 286 -5.08 8.04 -20.69
CA ALA A 286 -6.42 7.82 -20.17
C ALA A 286 -6.56 8.22 -18.70
N ALA A 287 -5.55 7.89 -17.87
CA ALA A 287 -5.52 8.29 -16.46
C ALA A 287 -5.37 9.81 -16.30
N GLU A 288 -4.59 10.49 -17.14
CA GLU A 288 -4.46 11.95 -17.14
C GLU A 288 -5.79 12.62 -17.51
N LYS A 289 -6.51 12.13 -18.52
CA LYS A 289 -7.85 12.62 -18.88
C LYS A 289 -8.85 12.44 -17.73
N GLY A 290 -8.88 11.26 -17.11
CA GLY A 290 -9.73 11.01 -15.95
C GLY A 290 -9.38 11.92 -14.77
N LEU A 291 -8.09 12.12 -14.50
CA LEU A 291 -7.61 12.96 -13.43
C LEU A 291 -7.99 14.43 -13.61
N SER A 292 -7.97 14.95 -14.84
CA SER A 292 -8.41 16.32 -15.14
C SER A 292 -9.85 16.55 -14.68
N ARG A 293 -10.76 15.59 -14.91
CA ARG A 293 -12.14 15.71 -14.44
C ARG A 293 -12.22 15.73 -12.91
N ILE A 294 -11.51 14.85 -12.20
CA ILE A 294 -11.46 14.85 -10.72
C ILE A 294 -10.97 16.20 -10.18
N ILE A 295 -9.92 16.78 -10.78
CA ILE A 295 -9.38 18.08 -10.37
C ILE A 295 -10.41 19.19 -10.61
N SER A 296 -11.03 19.22 -11.80
CA SER A 296 -12.05 20.24 -12.14
C SER A 296 -13.32 20.13 -11.27
N GLY A 297 -13.61 18.92 -10.78
CA GLY A 297 -14.78 18.62 -9.97
C GLY A 297 -14.63 18.86 -8.48
N GLN A 298 -13.48 19.34 -8.01
CA GLN A 298 -13.24 19.59 -6.59
C GLN A 298 -14.10 20.75 -6.09
N ASN A 299 -14.80 20.55 -4.98
CA ASN A 299 -15.62 21.58 -4.34
C ASN A 299 -14.74 22.72 -3.79
N PRO A 300 -15.29 23.94 -3.63
CA PRO A 300 -14.60 25.05 -2.98
C PRO A 300 -14.08 24.71 -1.57
N ALA A 301 -14.80 23.81 -0.88
CA ALA A 301 -14.45 23.32 0.46
C ALA A 301 -13.38 22.21 0.47
N GLY A 302 -12.93 21.73 -0.70
CA GLY A 302 -11.89 20.71 -0.86
C GLY A 302 -12.42 19.29 -1.03
N GLY A 303 -13.70 19.04 -0.76
CA GLY A 303 -14.32 17.73 -0.98
C GLY A 303 -14.82 17.53 -2.40
N TRP A 304 -15.63 16.50 -2.57
CA TRP A 304 -16.32 16.20 -3.83
C TRP A 304 -17.76 15.78 -3.54
N ASN A 305 -18.57 15.80 -4.58
CA ASN A 305 -19.91 15.25 -4.57
C ASN A 305 -20.10 14.34 -5.80
N TYR A 306 -21.26 13.69 -5.85
CA TYR A 306 -21.73 13.02 -7.05
C TYR A 306 -21.63 13.94 -8.29
N GLU A 307 -21.45 13.32 -9.45
CA GLU A 307 -21.23 13.98 -10.75
C GLU A 307 -19.92 14.77 -10.92
N LEU A 308 -19.09 14.87 -9.87
CA LEU A 308 -17.84 15.64 -9.88
C LEU A 308 -18.06 17.07 -10.40
N VAL A 309 -19.16 17.69 -9.98
CA VAL A 309 -19.45 19.11 -10.23
C VAL A 309 -19.26 19.85 -8.91
N PRO A 310 -18.48 20.95 -8.89
CA PRO A 310 -18.27 21.73 -7.68
C PRO A 310 -19.60 22.19 -7.06
N CYS A 311 -19.80 21.91 -5.78
CA CYS A 311 -20.97 22.31 -5.02
C CYS A 311 -20.63 22.45 -3.52
N GLU A 312 -21.63 22.78 -2.70
CA GLU A 312 -21.45 22.92 -1.24
C GLU A 312 -21.40 21.57 -0.50
N ARG A 313 -22.10 20.55 -1.02
CA ARG A 313 -22.19 19.22 -0.39
C ARG A 313 -20.86 18.48 -0.53
N ASN A 314 -20.25 18.07 0.59
CA ASN A 314 -19.01 17.29 0.61
C ASN A 314 -19.28 15.84 1.02
N ASP A 315 -19.34 14.94 0.04
CA ASP A 315 -19.60 13.51 0.25
C ASP A 315 -18.31 12.75 0.62
N MET A 316 -18.30 12.14 1.81
CA MET A 316 -17.15 11.41 2.33
C MET A 316 -16.78 10.19 1.49
N SER A 317 -17.78 9.44 1.01
CA SER A 317 -17.54 8.23 0.21
C SER A 317 -16.96 8.57 -1.16
N VAL A 318 -17.53 9.57 -1.86
CA VAL A 318 -16.99 10.02 -3.15
C VAL A 318 -15.60 10.62 -2.99
N GLY A 319 -15.41 11.47 -1.96
CA GLY A 319 -14.13 12.12 -1.68
C GLY A 319 -13.01 11.13 -1.38
N ALA A 320 -13.28 10.06 -0.64
CA ALA A 320 -12.28 9.03 -0.34
C ALA A 320 -11.79 8.26 -1.59
N TRP A 321 -12.67 8.01 -2.57
CA TRP A 321 -12.25 7.45 -3.86
C TRP A 321 -11.45 8.45 -4.70
N CYS A 322 -11.84 9.72 -4.68
CA CYS A 322 -11.05 10.78 -5.34
C CYS A 322 -9.65 10.88 -4.72
N ALA A 323 -9.54 10.79 -3.40
CA ALA A 323 -8.26 10.79 -2.68
C ALA A 323 -7.35 9.61 -3.08
N GLN A 324 -7.92 8.40 -3.19
CA GLN A 324 -7.17 7.23 -3.69
C GLN A 324 -6.71 7.43 -5.14
N ALA A 325 -7.58 7.93 -6.03
CA ALA A 325 -7.22 8.22 -7.41
C ALA A 325 -6.11 9.28 -7.52
N LEU A 326 -6.22 10.38 -6.76
CA LEU A 326 -5.20 11.43 -6.69
C LEU A 326 -3.85 10.86 -6.23
N LYS A 327 -3.86 10.02 -5.18
CA LYS A 327 -2.65 9.37 -4.67
C LYS A 327 -2.03 8.44 -5.71
N ALA A 328 -2.83 7.60 -6.36
CA ALA A 328 -2.36 6.68 -7.38
C ALA A 328 -1.76 7.43 -8.58
N CYS A 329 -2.42 8.48 -9.05
CA CYS A 329 -1.89 9.32 -10.13
C CYS A 329 -0.58 10.01 -9.73
N LYS A 330 -0.46 10.48 -8.49
CA LYS A 330 0.79 11.08 -7.99
C LYS A 330 1.94 10.07 -7.93
N ILE A 331 1.68 8.84 -7.45
CA ILE A 331 2.66 7.75 -7.43
C ILE A 331 3.07 7.35 -8.85
N ALA A 332 2.10 7.33 -9.77
CA ALA A 332 2.31 7.02 -11.18
C ALA A 332 3.19 8.06 -11.91
N GLY A 333 3.44 9.23 -11.29
CA GLY A 333 4.23 10.31 -11.86
C GLY A 333 3.46 11.17 -12.85
N LEU A 334 2.12 11.22 -12.76
CA LEU A 334 1.30 12.10 -13.57
C LEU A 334 1.49 13.56 -13.14
N THR A 335 1.39 14.47 -14.11
CA THR A 335 1.77 15.87 -13.97
C THR A 335 0.65 16.83 -14.37
N ASN A 336 -0.61 16.43 -14.23
CA ASN A 336 -1.76 17.28 -14.56
C ASN A 336 -1.68 18.63 -13.83
N PRO A 337 -1.96 19.74 -14.53
CA PRO A 337 -2.04 21.05 -13.92
C PRO A 337 -3.00 21.06 -12.72
N GLY A 338 -2.56 21.63 -11.61
CA GLY A 338 -3.39 21.74 -10.39
C GLY A 338 -3.42 20.48 -9.51
N LEU A 339 -2.79 19.37 -9.88
CA LEU A 339 -2.77 18.14 -9.06
C LEU A 339 -2.29 18.40 -7.62
N ASP A 340 -1.14 19.05 -7.45
CA ASP A 340 -0.58 19.32 -6.12
C ASP A 340 -1.44 20.29 -5.30
N LYS A 341 -2.07 21.27 -5.96
CA LYS A 341 -3.02 22.18 -5.32
C LYS A 341 -4.28 21.43 -4.87
N CYS A 342 -4.80 20.57 -5.73
CA CYS A 342 -5.97 19.73 -5.47
C CYS A 342 -5.73 18.80 -4.28
N ILE A 343 -4.58 18.11 -4.22
CA ILE A 343 -4.19 17.24 -3.10
C ILE A 343 -4.14 18.01 -1.78
N LYS A 344 -3.48 19.17 -1.76
CA LYS A 344 -3.39 20.01 -0.54
C LYS A 344 -4.76 20.47 -0.08
N HIS A 345 -5.61 20.90 -1.02
CA HIS A 345 -6.95 21.39 -0.72
C HIS A 345 -7.90 20.28 -0.28
N ALA A 346 -7.69 19.05 -0.76
CA ALA A 346 -8.50 17.88 -0.43
C ALA A 346 -8.51 17.55 1.06
N LEU A 347 -7.42 17.84 1.78
CA LEU A 347 -7.35 17.64 3.22
C LEU A 347 -8.40 18.48 3.98
N ASN A 348 -8.75 19.67 3.48
CA ASN A 348 -9.84 20.47 4.03
C ASN A 348 -11.20 19.79 3.84
N GLY A 349 -11.40 19.15 2.68
CA GLY A 349 -12.61 18.36 2.39
C GLY A 349 -12.86 17.26 3.42
N ALA A 350 -11.82 16.50 3.78
CA ALA A 350 -11.92 15.48 4.83
C ALA A 350 -12.24 16.10 6.20
N ARG A 351 -11.54 17.18 6.57
CA ARG A 351 -11.72 17.87 7.87
C ARG A 351 -13.10 18.47 8.05
N ASN A 352 -13.76 18.93 6.99
CA ASN A 352 -15.12 19.46 7.08
C ASN A 352 -16.14 18.41 7.56
N ASN A 353 -15.82 17.13 7.43
CA ASN A 353 -16.65 16.04 7.89
C ASN A 353 -16.18 15.44 9.22
N TYR A 354 -15.09 15.96 9.81
CA TYR A 354 -14.56 15.49 11.08
C TYR A 354 -15.46 15.93 12.25
N GLY A 355 -15.90 14.97 13.06
CA GLY A 355 -16.80 15.22 14.19
C GLY A 355 -16.06 15.60 15.49
N PRO A 356 -16.68 16.37 16.40
CA PRO A 356 -16.07 16.78 17.68
C PRO A 356 -15.76 15.60 18.61
N ASN A 357 -16.48 14.48 18.47
CA ASN A 357 -16.29 13.27 19.28
C ASN A 357 -15.24 12.30 18.69
N GLY A 358 -14.51 12.74 17.64
CA GLY A 358 -13.66 11.88 16.82
C GLY A 358 -14.48 11.11 15.77
N GLY A 359 -13.85 10.78 14.65
CA GLY A 359 -14.52 10.15 13.50
C GLY A 359 -14.91 11.13 12.39
N PHE A 360 -15.47 10.57 11.32
CA PHE A 360 -15.94 11.33 10.16
C PHE A 360 -17.39 11.01 9.85
N GLY A 361 -18.16 12.04 9.52
CA GLY A 361 -19.55 11.95 9.06
C GLY A 361 -19.67 11.84 7.55
N TYR A 362 -20.91 11.64 7.08
CA TYR A 362 -21.18 11.39 5.66
C TYR A 362 -21.06 12.65 4.79
N THR A 363 -21.78 13.71 5.15
CA THR A 363 -21.78 15.00 4.41
C THR A 363 -21.48 16.23 5.27
N GLY A 364 -21.09 15.98 6.52
CA GLY A 364 -20.76 16.99 7.51
C GLY A 364 -20.16 16.33 8.75
N PRO A 365 -19.85 17.10 9.80
CA PRO A 365 -19.21 16.61 11.02
C PRO A 365 -19.98 15.45 11.67
N GLY A 366 -19.30 14.36 12.00
CA GLY A 366 -19.93 13.21 12.64
C GLY A 366 -18.98 12.03 12.83
N ALA A 367 -19.54 10.87 13.18
CA ALA A 367 -18.79 9.62 13.32
C ALA A 367 -19.64 8.46 12.80
N THR A 368 -19.42 8.05 11.55
CA THR A 368 -20.19 7.00 10.87
C THR A 368 -19.31 5.81 10.48
N GLY A 369 -19.88 4.83 9.79
CA GLY A 369 -19.19 3.74 9.09
C GLY A 369 -18.09 4.23 8.13
N LEU A 370 -18.17 5.48 7.68
CA LEU A 370 -17.19 6.12 6.79
C LEU A 370 -15.98 6.72 7.52
N SER A 371 -15.87 6.56 8.84
CA SER A 371 -14.72 7.08 9.62
C SER A 371 -13.38 6.51 9.14
N GLY A 372 -13.33 5.24 8.72
CA GLY A 372 -12.14 4.68 8.07
C GLY A 372 -11.80 5.37 6.76
N ALA A 373 -12.82 5.77 5.98
CA ALA A 373 -12.63 6.44 4.69
C ALA A 373 -12.02 7.83 4.84
N GLY A 374 -12.52 8.64 5.79
CA GLY A 374 -11.94 9.95 6.11
C GLY A 374 -10.52 9.84 6.69
N THR A 375 -10.29 8.81 7.52
CA THR A 375 -8.95 8.54 8.08
C THR A 375 -7.95 8.19 6.98
N LEU A 376 -8.31 7.25 6.10
CA LEU A 376 -7.46 6.82 5.00
C LEU A 376 -7.20 7.95 4.01
N TRP A 377 -8.23 8.77 3.71
CA TRP A 377 -8.07 9.97 2.88
C TRP A 377 -6.94 10.86 3.41
N MET A 378 -6.98 11.22 4.70
CA MET A 378 -5.92 12.05 5.30
C MET A 378 -4.55 11.37 5.28
N GLN A 379 -4.49 10.06 5.59
CA GLN A 379 -3.24 9.29 5.55
C GLN A 379 -2.61 9.27 4.15
N LEU A 380 -3.39 9.01 3.10
CA LEU A 380 -2.90 8.91 1.73
C LEU A 380 -2.38 10.24 1.19
N LEU A 381 -3.03 11.35 1.56
CA LEU A 381 -2.71 12.70 1.09
C LEU A 381 -1.66 13.44 1.94
N GLY A 382 -1.01 12.75 2.87
CA GLY A 382 0.21 13.23 3.52
C GLY A 382 0.07 13.66 4.98
N GLU A 383 -1.07 13.37 5.63
CA GLU A 383 -1.28 13.67 7.05
C GLU A 383 -1.58 12.43 7.91
N PRO A 384 -0.76 11.37 7.87
CA PRO A 384 -1.03 10.14 8.62
C PRO A 384 -0.94 10.28 10.14
N ASN A 385 -0.33 11.36 10.63
CA ASN A 385 -0.07 11.61 12.05
C ASN A 385 -0.89 12.77 12.62
N SER A 386 -1.88 13.28 11.87
CA SER A 386 -2.76 14.37 12.33
C SER A 386 -3.54 13.95 13.57
N LYS A 387 -4.02 14.96 14.33
CA LYS A 387 -4.84 14.72 15.53
C LYS A 387 -6.12 13.96 15.15
N GLU A 388 -6.73 14.33 14.03
CA GLU A 388 -7.95 13.77 13.49
C GLU A 388 -7.80 12.28 13.18
N VAL A 389 -6.68 11.89 12.53
CA VAL A 389 -6.36 10.49 12.25
C VAL A 389 -6.15 9.70 13.53
N LYS A 390 -5.26 10.15 14.42
CA LYS A 390 -4.96 9.45 15.68
C LYS A 390 -6.21 9.26 16.54
N THR A 391 -6.96 10.34 16.75
CA THR A 391 -8.20 10.32 17.55
C THR A 391 -9.22 9.37 16.93
N THR A 392 -9.41 9.39 15.61
CA THR A 392 -10.38 8.50 14.96
C THR A 392 -9.96 7.04 15.10
N ILE A 393 -8.69 6.73 14.92
CA ILE A 393 -8.20 5.36 15.04
C ILE A 393 -8.34 4.84 16.47
N GLU A 394 -7.85 5.61 17.45
CA GLU A 394 -7.81 5.18 18.85
C GLU A 394 -9.18 5.17 19.51
N ASN A 395 -10.08 6.10 19.16
CA ASN A 395 -11.37 6.24 19.83
C ASN A 395 -12.56 5.67 19.05
N VAL A 396 -12.43 5.47 17.73
CA VAL A 396 -13.52 4.99 16.86
C VAL A 396 -13.17 3.66 16.21
N LEU A 397 -12.07 3.57 15.45
CA LEU A 397 -11.79 2.36 14.66
C LEU A 397 -11.33 1.18 15.53
N SER A 398 -10.52 1.43 16.57
CA SER A 398 -10.02 0.41 17.51
C SER A 398 -11.13 -0.37 18.24
N LYS A 399 -12.33 0.22 18.33
CA LYS A 399 -13.51 -0.36 18.98
C LYS A 399 -14.40 -1.16 18.04
N ARG A 400 -14.09 -1.16 16.74
CA ARG A 400 -14.85 -1.93 15.75
C ARG A 400 -14.53 -3.40 15.89
N THR A 401 -15.57 -4.20 15.79
CA THR A 401 -15.49 -5.66 15.73
C THR A 401 -15.96 -6.13 14.37
N ILE A 402 -15.43 -7.27 13.95
CA ILE A 402 -15.82 -7.92 12.71
C ILE A 402 -15.95 -9.42 12.99
N ALA A 403 -17.02 -10.01 12.48
CA ALA A 403 -17.24 -11.45 12.51
C ALA A 403 -17.73 -11.90 11.13
N GLY A 404 -17.35 -13.10 10.73
CA GLY A 404 -17.85 -13.73 9.52
C GLY A 404 -18.37 -15.11 9.86
N ASP A 405 -19.45 -15.52 9.20
CA ASP A 405 -19.97 -16.88 9.28
C ASP A 405 -19.98 -17.56 7.91
N LYS A 406 -20.24 -18.86 7.90
CA LYS A 406 -20.20 -19.70 6.69
C LYS A 406 -21.28 -19.38 5.66
N SER A 407 -22.24 -18.50 5.96
CA SER A 407 -23.24 -18.03 4.99
C SER A 407 -22.67 -16.99 4.02
N GLY A 408 -21.47 -16.47 4.30
CA GLY A 408 -20.89 -15.35 3.55
C GLY A 408 -21.23 -13.98 4.13
N ALA A 409 -22.11 -13.93 5.13
CA ALA A 409 -22.37 -12.73 5.90
C ALA A 409 -21.14 -12.36 6.74
N VAL A 410 -20.69 -11.13 6.57
CA VAL A 410 -19.74 -10.47 7.47
C VAL A 410 -20.52 -9.40 8.20
N GLN A 411 -20.39 -9.39 9.53
CA GLN A 411 -21.07 -8.45 10.42
C GLN A 411 -20.07 -7.54 11.09
N GLY A 412 -20.49 -6.30 11.34
CA GLY A 412 -19.75 -5.29 12.07
C GLY A 412 -19.35 -4.10 11.20
N CYS A 413 -19.77 -2.90 11.60
CA CYS A 413 -19.30 -1.59 11.13
C CYS A 413 -20.18 -0.48 11.71
N GLY A 414 -19.80 0.79 11.50
CA GLY A 414 -20.66 1.94 11.79
C GLY A 414 -21.81 2.13 10.79
N THR A 415 -22.75 3.01 11.11
CA THR A 415 -23.92 3.35 10.27
C THR A 415 -23.52 4.05 8.95
N HIS A 416 -24.40 4.07 7.94
CA HIS A 416 -24.18 4.80 6.67
C HIS A 416 -23.05 4.28 5.75
N ALA A 417 -22.60 3.03 5.94
CA ALA A 417 -21.74 2.32 5.00
C ALA A 417 -22.12 0.84 4.98
N GLY A 418 -22.04 0.18 3.82
CA GLY A 418 -22.12 -1.28 3.75
C GLY A 418 -20.91 -1.91 4.45
N VAL A 419 -21.08 -3.13 4.98
CA VAL A 419 -20.04 -3.79 5.78
C VAL A 419 -18.74 -3.93 5.00
N SER A 420 -18.80 -4.44 3.77
CA SER A 420 -17.62 -4.64 2.92
C SER A 420 -16.85 -3.36 2.64
N TYR A 421 -17.58 -2.26 2.45
CA TYR A 421 -17.02 -0.94 2.24
C TYR A 421 -16.31 -0.42 3.50
N SER A 422 -16.98 -0.51 4.66
CA SER A 422 -16.39 -0.08 5.92
C SER A 422 -15.14 -0.87 6.25
N VAL A 423 -15.21 -2.21 6.13
CA VAL A 423 -14.09 -3.12 6.41
C VAL A 423 -12.89 -2.80 5.52
N TYR A 424 -13.10 -2.52 4.23
CA TYR A 424 -12.02 -2.14 3.31
C TYR A 424 -11.26 -0.89 3.78
N TYR A 425 -11.98 0.17 4.14
CA TYR A 425 -11.35 1.41 4.57
C TYR A 425 -10.78 1.35 5.99
N ASP A 426 -11.52 0.75 6.93
CA ASP A 426 -11.10 0.57 8.32
C ASP A 426 -9.80 -0.25 8.38
N THR A 427 -9.72 -1.34 7.60
CA THR A 427 -8.52 -2.19 7.52
C THR A 427 -7.31 -1.42 7.04
N GLN A 428 -7.41 -0.68 5.93
CA GLN A 428 -6.29 0.09 5.40
C GLN A 428 -5.86 1.18 6.38
N ALA A 429 -6.82 1.88 7.01
CA ALA A 429 -6.52 2.94 7.95
C ALA A 429 -5.75 2.42 9.19
N MET A 430 -6.21 1.30 9.75
CA MET A 430 -5.55 0.64 10.88
C MET A 430 -4.22 0.00 10.48
N PHE A 431 -4.10 -0.54 9.27
CA PHE A 431 -2.84 -1.06 8.74
C PHE A 431 -1.77 0.03 8.63
N HIS A 432 -2.11 1.18 8.06
CA HIS A 432 -1.20 2.33 7.97
C HIS A 432 -0.80 2.89 9.33
N TYR A 433 -1.65 2.74 10.35
CA TYR A 433 -1.32 3.12 11.73
C TYR A 433 -0.40 2.10 12.41
N GLY A 434 -0.59 0.81 12.13
CA GLY A 434 0.21 -0.26 12.67
C GLY A 434 0.00 -0.48 14.17
N GLY A 435 1.04 -1.01 14.82
CA GLY A 435 1.03 -1.24 16.27
C GLY A 435 -0.01 -2.25 16.74
N GLU A 436 -0.48 -2.07 17.97
CA GLU A 436 -1.43 -3.00 18.60
C GLU A 436 -2.84 -2.89 18.00
N VAL A 437 -3.21 -1.70 17.49
CA VAL A 437 -4.48 -1.49 16.79
C VAL A 437 -4.56 -2.42 15.57
N TRP A 438 -3.52 -2.42 14.73
CA TRP A 438 -3.45 -3.32 13.59
C TRP A 438 -3.51 -4.79 14.01
N LYS A 439 -2.69 -5.20 14.99
CA LYS A 439 -2.65 -6.59 15.46
C LYS A 439 -4.03 -7.08 15.94
N ASN A 440 -4.75 -6.25 16.69
CA ASN A 440 -6.06 -6.60 17.22
C ASN A 440 -7.15 -6.63 16.15
N TRP A 441 -7.09 -5.72 15.18
CA TRP A 441 -7.98 -5.75 14.03
C TRP A 441 -7.73 -6.99 13.17
N ASN A 442 -6.47 -7.26 12.81
CA ASN A 442 -6.10 -8.36 11.92
C ASN A 442 -6.44 -9.74 12.51
N LYS A 443 -6.33 -9.91 13.84
CA LYS A 443 -6.76 -11.13 14.56
C LYS A 443 -8.25 -11.45 14.36
N GLN A 444 -9.08 -10.47 14.07
CA GLN A 444 -10.52 -10.64 13.82
C GLN A 444 -10.82 -10.67 12.31
N MET A 445 -10.27 -9.70 11.56
CA MET A 445 -10.57 -9.50 10.14
C MET A 445 -10.15 -10.69 9.28
N ALA A 446 -8.90 -11.16 9.41
CA ALA A 446 -8.38 -12.24 8.57
C ALA A 446 -9.23 -13.54 8.69
N PRO A 447 -9.49 -14.08 9.90
CA PRO A 447 -10.34 -15.26 10.01
C PRO A 447 -11.80 -14.99 9.61
N ALA A 448 -12.35 -13.80 9.87
CA ALA A 448 -13.71 -13.46 9.47
C ALA A 448 -13.89 -13.55 7.95
N LEU A 449 -12.96 -12.99 7.17
CA LEU A 449 -13.04 -13.04 5.71
C LEU A 449 -12.74 -14.43 5.15
N VAL A 450 -11.72 -15.12 5.68
CA VAL A 450 -11.38 -16.47 5.21
C VAL A 450 -12.51 -17.46 5.48
N ASN A 451 -13.12 -17.43 6.67
CA ASN A 451 -14.17 -18.40 7.06
C ASN A 451 -15.52 -18.13 6.41
N SER A 452 -15.76 -16.91 5.93
CA SER A 452 -17.00 -16.52 5.25
C SER A 452 -16.93 -16.69 3.74
N GLN A 453 -15.76 -16.97 3.16
CA GLN A 453 -15.65 -17.14 1.72
C GLN A 453 -16.47 -18.36 1.25
N GLN A 454 -17.34 -18.14 0.26
CA GLN A 454 -18.02 -19.23 -0.44
C GLN A 454 -17.03 -19.86 -1.40
N ILE A 455 -16.86 -21.17 -1.34
CA ILE A 455 -15.89 -21.90 -2.15
C ILE A 455 -16.62 -22.85 -3.09
N ILE A 456 -16.29 -22.77 -4.38
CA ILE A 456 -16.73 -23.74 -5.39
C ILE A 456 -15.49 -24.53 -5.78
N ALA A 457 -15.47 -25.81 -5.40
CA ALA A 457 -14.34 -26.69 -5.64
C ALA A 457 -14.15 -26.98 -7.14
N GLN A 458 -12.90 -27.11 -7.57
CA GLN A 458 -12.53 -27.60 -8.91
C GLN A 458 -13.23 -26.88 -10.08
N ALA A 459 -13.46 -25.57 -9.95
CA ALA A 459 -14.37 -24.84 -10.81
C ALA A 459 -13.72 -24.17 -12.04
N ILE A 460 -12.38 -24.15 -12.11
CA ILE A 460 -11.62 -23.61 -13.25
C ILE A 460 -10.29 -24.36 -13.43
N GLU A 461 -9.84 -24.52 -14.67
CA GLU A 461 -8.51 -25.07 -14.96
C GLU A 461 -7.42 -24.03 -14.72
N GLY A 462 -6.41 -24.41 -13.92
CA GLY A 462 -5.23 -23.61 -13.66
C GLY A 462 -4.21 -23.65 -14.80
N PRO A 463 -3.16 -22.81 -14.75
CA PRO A 463 -2.10 -22.78 -15.76
C PRO A 463 -1.21 -24.04 -15.77
N ASP A 464 -1.43 -24.96 -14.84
CA ASP A 464 -0.78 -26.27 -14.68
C ASP A 464 -1.67 -27.42 -15.17
N GLY A 465 -2.83 -27.12 -15.78
CA GLY A 465 -3.80 -28.11 -16.25
C GLY A 465 -4.62 -28.76 -15.13
N LYS A 466 -4.43 -28.35 -13.87
CA LYS A 466 -5.16 -28.91 -12.72
C LYS A 466 -6.37 -28.05 -12.41
N LEU A 467 -7.49 -28.70 -12.06
CA LEU A 467 -8.66 -27.99 -11.55
C LEU A 467 -8.32 -27.28 -10.23
N LYS A 468 -8.77 -26.03 -10.13
CA LYS A 468 -8.57 -25.13 -9.00
C LYS A 468 -9.91 -24.69 -8.45
N ASP A 469 -9.94 -24.47 -7.14
CA ASP A 469 -11.09 -23.89 -6.47
C ASP A 469 -11.20 -22.40 -6.80
N ILE A 470 -12.44 -21.91 -6.79
CA ILE A 470 -12.75 -20.48 -6.85
C ILE A 470 -13.54 -20.10 -5.60
N GLY A 471 -13.59 -18.82 -5.29
CA GLY A 471 -14.37 -18.37 -4.15
C GLY A 471 -14.80 -16.92 -4.23
N TYR A 472 -15.86 -16.58 -3.52
CA TYR A 472 -16.47 -15.26 -3.57
C TYR A 472 -17.17 -14.95 -2.26
N TRP A 473 -17.56 -13.70 -2.08
CA TRP A 473 -18.38 -13.29 -0.95
C TRP A 473 -19.67 -12.67 -1.47
N PRO A 474 -20.84 -13.23 -1.12
CA PRO A 474 -22.11 -12.58 -1.38
C PRO A 474 -22.14 -11.25 -0.61
N GLY A 475 -22.79 -10.24 -1.18
CA GLY A 475 -22.83 -8.92 -0.55
C GLY A 475 -24.15 -8.20 -0.77
N ASP A 476 -24.52 -7.40 0.22
CA ASP A 476 -25.82 -6.70 0.29
C ASP A 476 -26.04 -5.72 -0.87
N TYR A 477 -24.95 -5.12 -1.38
CA TYR A 477 -25.03 -4.21 -2.53
C TYR A 477 -24.80 -4.94 -3.86
N ASP A 478 -23.67 -5.63 -3.98
CA ASP A 478 -23.27 -6.39 -5.16
C ASP A 478 -22.17 -7.40 -4.81
N THR A 479 -22.26 -8.59 -5.40
CA THR A 479 -21.32 -9.71 -5.17
C THR A 479 -19.94 -9.45 -5.77
N VAL A 480 -19.86 -8.85 -6.97
CA VAL A 480 -18.58 -8.49 -7.61
C VAL A 480 -17.87 -7.44 -6.77
N MET A 481 -18.58 -6.37 -6.41
CA MET A 481 -18.01 -5.31 -5.56
C MET A 481 -17.52 -5.87 -4.23
N THR A 482 -18.34 -6.66 -3.54
CA THR A 482 -18.01 -7.22 -2.23
C THR A 482 -16.81 -8.16 -2.30
N THR A 483 -16.78 -9.02 -3.32
CA THR A 483 -15.65 -9.92 -3.57
C THR A 483 -14.37 -9.13 -3.82
N CYS A 484 -14.42 -8.07 -4.64
CA CYS A 484 -13.25 -7.23 -4.89
C CYS A 484 -12.79 -6.50 -3.61
N LEU A 485 -13.70 -5.90 -2.84
CA LEU A 485 -13.34 -5.16 -1.63
C LEU A 485 -12.72 -6.06 -0.55
N TYR A 486 -13.24 -7.27 -0.34
CA TYR A 486 -12.61 -8.23 0.59
C TYR A 486 -11.30 -8.80 0.07
N THR A 487 -11.18 -9.03 -1.24
CA THR A 487 -9.90 -9.39 -1.86
C THR A 487 -8.85 -8.31 -1.60
N LEU A 488 -9.18 -7.05 -1.92
CA LEU A 488 -8.33 -5.89 -1.65
C LEU A 488 -8.00 -5.69 -0.17
N THR A 489 -8.90 -6.08 0.73
CA THR A 489 -8.69 -6.06 2.18
C THR A 489 -7.64 -7.09 2.58
N LEU A 490 -7.71 -8.31 2.03
CA LEU A 490 -6.73 -9.37 2.29
C LEU A 490 -5.39 -9.12 1.58
N GLU A 491 -5.33 -8.28 0.57
CA GLU A 491 -4.09 -7.88 -0.12
C GLU A 491 -3.33 -6.76 0.60
N VAL A 492 -3.90 -6.18 1.66
CA VAL A 492 -3.33 -5.03 2.39
C VAL A 492 -1.89 -5.27 2.86
N TYR A 493 -1.52 -6.51 3.19
CA TYR A 493 -0.21 -6.88 3.71
C TYR A 493 0.93 -6.55 2.74
N TYR A 494 0.68 -6.59 1.43
CA TYR A 494 1.69 -6.38 0.39
C TYR A 494 1.34 -5.28 -0.60
N ARG A 495 0.07 -4.85 -0.67
CA ARG A 495 -0.35 -3.80 -1.59
C ARG A 495 0.27 -2.45 -1.24
N TYR A 496 0.35 -2.16 0.06
CA TYR A 496 0.85 -0.90 0.59
C TYR A 496 2.08 -1.17 1.44
N LEU A 497 3.28 -0.98 0.87
CA LEU A 497 4.45 -0.80 1.72
C LEU A 497 4.18 0.42 2.61
N PRO A 498 4.52 0.39 3.92
CA PRO A 498 4.63 1.63 4.68
C PRO A 498 5.52 2.53 3.85
N THR A 499 4.97 3.65 3.37
CA THR A 499 5.58 4.57 2.39
C THR A 499 6.90 5.20 2.86
N TYR A 500 7.44 4.73 3.99
CA TYR A 500 8.58 5.24 4.74
C TYR A 500 9.63 4.15 5.03
N THR A 501 9.46 2.93 4.53
CA THR A 501 10.36 1.80 4.83
C THR A 501 11.07 1.32 3.57
N ASN A 502 12.40 1.18 3.62
CA ASN A 502 13.18 0.69 2.50
C ASN A 502 12.92 -0.81 2.31
N LEU A 503 12.93 -1.29 1.07
CA LEU A 503 12.73 -2.70 0.74
C LEU A 503 13.78 -3.63 1.37
N GLU A 504 14.99 -3.11 1.61
CA GLU A 504 16.06 -3.84 2.28
C GLU A 504 15.74 -4.16 3.75
N ASP A 505 14.85 -3.37 4.38
CA ASP A 505 14.35 -3.57 5.74
C ASP A 505 13.25 -4.65 5.81
N PHE A 506 12.81 -5.18 4.66
CA PHE A 506 11.83 -6.26 4.58
C PHE A 506 12.46 -7.65 4.56
N ILE A 507 13.67 -7.78 4.03
CA ILE A 507 14.34 -9.07 3.89
C ILE A 507 14.95 -9.46 5.25
N PRO A 508 14.53 -10.58 5.88
CA PRO A 508 15.18 -11.08 7.08
C PRO A 508 16.67 -11.34 6.85
N GLU A 509 17.53 -11.06 7.83
CA GLU A 509 18.98 -11.24 7.70
C GLU A 509 19.38 -12.69 7.35
N SER A 510 18.59 -13.66 7.82
CA SER A 510 18.73 -15.08 7.49
C SER A 510 18.42 -15.39 6.01
N GLU A 511 17.53 -14.64 5.36
CA GLU A 511 17.22 -14.79 3.94
C GLU A 511 18.25 -14.04 3.07
N LYS A 512 18.80 -12.92 3.55
CA LYS A 512 19.96 -12.25 2.92
C LYS A 512 21.19 -13.17 2.88
N GLN A 513 21.45 -13.89 3.97
CA GLN A 513 22.57 -14.84 4.06
C GLN A 513 22.37 -16.11 3.22
N ARG A 514 21.14 -16.49 2.89
CA ARG A 514 20.81 -17.63 2.00
C ARG A 514 20.94 -17.31 0.51
N GLY A 515 21.38 -16.10 0.16
CA GLY A 515 21.58 -15.73 -1.24
C GLY A 515 20.29 -15.65 -2.05
N ILE A 516 19.13 -15.44 -1.40
CA ILE A 516 17.90 -15.04 -2.10
C ILE A 516 18.14 -13.64 -2.67
N THR A 517 18.79 -13.62 -3.82
CA THR A 517 18.76 -12.51 -4.75
C THR A 517 17.38 -12.56 -5.39
N VAL A 518 16.74 -11.41 -5.53
CA VAL A 518 15.57 -11.30 -6.40
C VAL A 518 16.03 -11.77 -7.77
N GLU A 519 15.67 -12.98 -8.19
CA GLU A 519 15.86 -13.44 -9.56
C GLU A 519 15.05 -12.51 -10.46
N THR A 520 15.70 -11.43 -10.90
CA THR A 520 15.30 -10.67 -12.05
C THR A 520 15.90 -11.40 -13.24
N ASP A 521 15.07 -12.07 -14.04
CA ASP A 521 15.46 -12.56 -15.36
C ASP A 521 15.82 -11.38 -16.29
N VAL A 522 16.98 -10.75 -16.11
CA VAL A 522 17.71 -9.93 -17.10
C VAL A 522 19.19 -9.87 -16.69
N PRO A 523 20.15 -10.10 -17.61
CA PRO A 523 21.58 -9.98 -17.32
C PRO A 523 21.98 -8.57 -16.93
N VAL A 524 22.76 -8.47 -15.85
CA VAL A 524 23.38 -7.23 -15.37
C VAL A 524 24.46 -6.80 -16.36
N ILE A 525 24.15 -5.87 -17.26
CA ILE A 525 25.17 -5.08 -17.96
C ILE A 525 25.44 -3.83 -17.10
N VAL A 526 26.33 -3.98 -16.13
CA VAL A 526 27.00 -2.86 -15.48
C VAL A 526 28.47 -2.96 -15.84
N ARG A 527 28.87 -2.20 -16.86
CA ARG A 527 30.19 -1.58 -17.05
C ARG A 527 30.25 -1.02 -18.48
N GLU A 528 29.90 0.25 -18.64
CA GLU A 528 30.37 1.15 -19.72
C GLU A 528 29.73 2.54 -19.55
N ARG A 529 29.89 3.14 -18.36
CA ARG A 529 29.60 4.58 -18.15
C ARG A 529 30.59 5.30 -17.24
N GLU A 530 31.76 4.72 -17.00
CA GLU A 530 32.87 5.42 -16.34
C GLU A 530 34.01 5.74 -17.33
N ASP A 531 34.11 5.04 -18.47
CA ASP A 531 35.17 5.32 -19.46
C ASP A 531 34.82 6.42 -20.50
N MET A 532 33.53 6.78 -20.64
CA MET A 532 33.10 7.87 -21.53
C MET A 532 33.16 9.27 -20.90
N ILE A 533 33.33 9.38 -19.58
CA ILE A 533 33.45 10.69 -18.90
C ILE A 533 34.91 11.14 -18.82
N ASN A 534 35.87 10.20 -18.89
CA ASN A 534 37.31 10.52 -18.91
C ASN A 534 37.90 10.74 -20.31
N THR A 535 37.18 10.38 -21.39
CA THR A 535 37.62 10.63 -22.77
C THR A 535 37.19 12.01 -23.30
N ASN A 536 36.09 12.60 -22.79
CA ASN A 536 35.63 13.93 -23.18
C ASN A 536 36.32 15.11 -22.46
N LYS A 537 37.23 14.85 -21.50
CA LYS A 537 38.13 15.86 -20.92
C LYS A 537 39.53 15.88 -21.52
N LYS A 538 39.85 14.97 -22.45
CA LYS A 538 41.17 14.86 -23.09
C LYS A 538 41.22 15.38 -24.53
N ASN A 539 40.06 15.64 -25.15
CA ASN A 539 39.94 16.09 -26.55
C ASN A 539 39.46 17.55 -26.73
N SER A 540 39.41 18.36 -25.67
CA SER A 540 39.12 19.82 -25.76
C SER A 540 40.33 20.72 -25.50
N GLY A 541 41.55 20.16 -25.58
CA GLY A 541 42.81 20.87 -25.30
C GLY A 541 43.64 21.27 -26.53
N ASP A 542 43.38 20.72 -27.72
CA ASP A 542 44.20 20.95 -28.91
C ASP A 542 43.38 21.52 -30.08
N SER A 543 43.19 22.85 -30.07
CA SER A 543 42.90 23.66 -31.26
C SER A 543 42.99 25.15 -30.92
N ALA A 544 44.13 25.56 -30.37
CA ALA A 544 44.57 26.94 -30.42
C ALA A 544 45.64 27.03 -31.51
N ASN A 545 45.22 27.21 -32.77
CA ASN A 545 46.15 27.54 -33.83
C ASN A 545 46.13 29.04 -34.12
N ILE A 546 47.33 29.58 -33.99
CA ILE A 546 47.83 30.90 -34.30
C ILE A 546 47.55 31.23 -35.78
N GLU A 547 47.02 32.42 -36.06
CA GLU A 547 47.66 33.38 -36.99
C GLU A 547 46.88 34.72 -36.98
N ARG A 548 47.49 35.74 -36.36
CA ARG A 548 47.32 37.14 -36.73
C ARG A 548 48.45 37.48 -37.70
N LYS A 549 48.11 37.99 -38.88
CA LYS A 549 49.00 38.78 -39.74
C LYS A 549 48.31 40.11 -40.04
N ASP A 550 48.96 41.18 -39.60
CA ASP A 550 49.13 42.49 -40.21
C ASP A 550 48.05 42.98 -41.18
N VAL A 551 47.27 43.98 -40.74
CA VAL A 551 47.24 45.40 -41.19
C VAL A 551 46.18 46.14 -40.37
#